data_AF-L0H1B1-F1
#
_entry.id   AF-L0H1B1-F1
#
_cell.length_a   1.000
_cell.length_b   1.000
_cell.length_c   1.000
_cell.angle_alpha   90.00
_cell.angle_beta   90.00
_cell.angle_gamma   90.00
#
_symmetry.space_group_name_H-M   'P 1'
#
loop_
_entity.id
_entity.type
_entity.pdbx_description
1 polymer ?
#
loop_
_entity_poly.entity_id
_entity_poly.type
_entity_poly.pdbx_seq_one_letter_code
_entity_poly.pdbx_strand_id
1 'polypeptide(L)'
;MSLSSAVNRSGHPPCQRGFTLVELMVALLIGVFLTAGVLALFAATKQSYRINEGVSRVQESGRFAIDYMSRDLRLAGFTELGTTLTSNFVMGWNGASSAPSGAMTAGVPSSDYEAQTDVLSISYIEPLAAATTHTILYYIAEGASGEPGLFRKEDSATSQELLEGVYDMQIRYGLDTTSPPDGQLDSYADADTVTTGTNWPNVVAVRIDLLLGSSEGNLADSPMSLPYARNDGSFFSAASGDLRLYQMFSTTVALRNRLP
;
A
#
# COMPACT_ATOMS: atom_id res chain seq x y z
N MET A 1 79.25 45.82 57.88
CA MET A 1 79.46 44.45 57.37
C MET A 1 78.27 44.08 56.50
N SER A 2 78.55 43.64 55.26
CA SER A 2 77.71 42.82 54.37
C SER A 2 76.38 43.45 53.89
N LEU A 3 76.32 44.03 52.68
CA LEU A 3 76.05 43.36 51.37
C LEU A 3 74.61 42.80 51.30
N SER A 4 73.74 43.42 50.50
CA SER A 4 73.54 43.08 49.07
C SER A 4 72.58 41.91 48.88
N SER A 5 71.39 42.17 48.31
CA SER A 5 71.02 41.51 47.07
C SER A 5 69.90 42.28 46.38
N ALA A 6 70.25 42.83 45.23
CA ALA A 6 69.34 43.41 44.26
C ALA A 6 68.42 42.35 43.64
N VAL A 7 67.22 42.80 43.24
CA VAL A 7 66.63 42.66 41.90
C VAL A 7 67.02 41.41 41.08
N ASN A 8 66.04 40.62 40.64
CA ASN A 8 65.89 40.41 39.20
C ASN A 8 64.43 40.20 38.77
N ARG A 9 64.05 41.00 37.77
CA ARG A 9 62.76 41.05 37.08
C ARG A 9 62.70 40.01 35.97
N SER A 10 61.52 39.95 35.36
CA SER A 10 61.24 39.49 33.98
C SER A 10 60.74 38.06 33.82
N GLY A 11 59.50 37.83 34.28
CA GLY A 11 58.60 36.96 33.52
C GLY A 11 58.44 37.56 32.13
N HIS A 12 59.12 37.01 31.13
CA HIS A 12 58.94 37.40 29.75
C HIS A 12 57.57 36.85 29.29
N PRO A 13 56.68 37.67 28.71
CA PRO A 13 55.47 37.16 28.12
C PRO A 13 55.87 36.16 27.01
N PRO A 14 55.27 34.96 26.95
CA PRO A 14 55.64 33.98 25.94
C PRO A 14 55.39 34.56 24.55
N CYS A 15 56.43 34.53 23.72
CA CYS A 15 56.40 35.01 22.35
C CYS A 15 55.35 34.19 21.56
N GLN A 16 54.32 34.84 21.01
CA GLN A 16 53.34 34.18 20.14
C GLN A 16 54.04 33.71 18.86
N ARG A 17 54.09 32.40 18.65
CA ARG A 17 54.49 31.80 17.37
C ARG A 17 53.28 31.86 16.42
N GLY A 18 53.47 32.50 15.26
CA GLY A 18 52.49 32.49 14.18
C GLY A 18 52.41 31.12 13.50
N PHE A 19 51.26 30.83 12.89
CA PHE A 19 51.03 29.58 12.15
C PHE A 19 51.82 29.55 10.84
N THR A 20 52.31 28.37 10.45
CA THR A 20 52.94 28.18 9.15
C THR A 20 51.87 28.05 8.05
N LEU A 21 52.18 28.48 6.82
CA LEU A 21 51.28 28.34 5.67
C LEU A 21 50.88 26.87 5.44
N VAL A 22 51.81 25.95 5.68
CA VAL A 22 51.59 24.50 5.59
C VAL A 22 50.62 23.99 6.65
N GLU A 23 50.72 24.47 7.90
CA GLU A 23 49.75 24.14 8.96
C GLU A 23 48.33 24.53 8.57
N LEU A 24 48.16 25.71 7.97
CA LEU A 24 46.85 26.19 7.54
C LEU A 24 46.29 25.34 6.39
N MET A 25 47.13 24.92 5.45
CA MET A 25 46.72 24.01 4.37
C MET A 25 46.29 22.65 4.89
N VAL A 26 47.06 22.08 5.83
CA VAL A 26 46.74 20.77 6.44
C VAL A 26 45.48 20.87 7.29
N ALA A 27 45.34 21.92 8.09
CA ALA A 27 44.15 22.14 8.92
C ALA A 27 42.87 22.27 8.07
N LEU A 28 42.93 23.01 6.96
CA LEU A 28 41.79 23.17 6.05
C LEU A 28 41.46 21.85 5.34
N LEU A 29 42.47 21.10 4.90
CA LEU A 29 42.28 19.79 4.26
C LEU A 29 41.59 18.81 5.20
N ILE A 30 42.04 18.72 6.45
CA ILE A 30 41.40 17.86 7.47
C ILE A 30 39.99 18.36 7.80
N GLY A 31 39.80 19.68 7.94
CA GLY A 31 38.49 20.27 8.20
C GLY A 31 37.45 19.93 7.11
N VAL A 32 37.83 20.04 5.84
CA VAL A 32 36.96 19.67 4.71
C VAL A 32 36.66 18.17 4.72
N PHE A 33 37.66 17.33 4.97
CA PHE A 33 37.46 15.89 5.02
C PHE A 33 36.51 15.46 6.16
N LEU A 34 36.69 16.01 7.35
CA LEU A 34 35.84 15.73 8.50
C LEU A 34 34.41 16.22 8.27
N THR A 35 34.24 17.43 7.74
CA THR A 35 32.90 17.98 7.44
C THR A 35 32.19 17.17 6.36
N ALA A 36 32.89 16.75 5.29
CA ALA A 36 32.34 15.86 4.27
C ALA A 36 31.87 14.52 4.88
N GLY A 37 32.67 13.91 5.77
CA GLY A 37 32.30 12.69 6.47
C GLY A 37 31.05 12.86 7.35
N VAL A 38 30.96 13.95 8.12
CA VAL A 38 29.79 14.24 8.96
C VAL A 38 28.54 14.50 8.12
N LEU A 39 28.66 15.21 7.00
CA LEU A 39 27.55 15.45 6.08
C LEU A 39 27.03 14.14 5.47
N ALA A 40 27.93 13.23 5.07
CA ALA A 40 27.55 11.91 4.56
C ALA A 40 26.80 11.08 5.60
N LEU A 41 27.29 11.05 6.86
CA LEU A 41 26.62 10.37 7.96
C LEU A 41 25.23 10.97 8.25
N PHE A 42 25.13 12.30 8.27
CA PHE A 42 23.87 13.01 8.48
C PHE A 42 22.86 12.71 7.36
N ALA A 43 23.30 12.72 6.10
CA ALA A 43 22.46 12.38 4.96
C ALA A 43 21.96 10.92 5.03
N ALA A 44 22.83 9.97 5.35
CA ALA A 44 22.47 8.56 5.52
C ALA A 44 21.47 8.36 6.67
N THR A 45 21.65 9.09 7.78
CA THR A 45 20.74 9.06 8.92
C THR A 45 19.36 9.62 8.52
N LYS A 46 19.32 10.75 7.82
CA LYS A 46 18.07 11.35 7.32
C LYS A 46 17.35 10.44 6.35
N GLN A 47 18.07 9.80 5.43
CA GLN A 47 17.49 8.81 4.50
C GLN A 47 16.90 7.62 5.27
N SER A 48 17.61 7.12 6.28
CA SER A 48 17.11 6.04 7.13
C SER A 48 15.82 6.42 7.86
N TYR A 49 15.71 7.66 8.37
CA TYR A 49 14.46 8.13 8.99
C TYR A 49 13.30 8.15 7.99
N ARG A 50 13.52 8.66 6.77
CA ARG A 50 12.48 8.69 5.72
C ARG A 50 12.02 7.29 5.31
N ILE A 51 12.95 6.34 5.20
CA ILE A 51 12.62 4.94 4.92
C ILE A 51 11.76 4.35 6.04
N ASN A 52 12.16 4.51 7.30
CA ASN A 52 11.40 3.99 8.45
C ASN A 52 9.99 4.59 8.53
N GLU A 53 9.87 5.90 8.29
CA GLU A 53 8.58 6.59 8.28
C GLU A 53 7.71 6.14 7.09
N GLY A 54 8.29 6.01 5.89
CA GLY A 54 7.63 5.49 4.70
C GLY A 54 7.08 4.08 4.91
N VAL A 55 7.88 3.17 5.46
CA VAL A 55 7.44 1.80 5.79
C VAL A 55 6.33 1.82 6.85
N SER A 56 6.44 2.67 7.86
CA SER A 56 5.43 2.76 8.93
C SER A 56 4.08 3.21 8.38
N ARG A 57 4.07 4.25 7.53
CA ARG A 57 2.85 4.73 6.86
C ARG A 57 2.25 3.67 5.95
N VAL A 58 3.06 3.00 5.13
CA VAL A 58 2.59 1.92 4.24
C VAL A 58 1.95 0.78 5.05
N GLN A 59 2.53 0.42 6.21
CA GLN A 59 1.96 -0.61 7.08
C GLN A 59 0.65 -0.19 7.75
N GLU A 60 0.53 1.05 8.18
CA GLU A 60 -0.71 1.59 8.75
C GLU A 60 -1.81 1.59 7.69
N SER A 61 -1.54 2.19 6.53
CA SER A 61 -2.46 2.25 5.38
C SER A 61 -2.88 0.87 4.90
N GLY A 62 -1.92 -0.07 4.79
CA GLY A 62 -2.20 -1.43 4.34
C GLY A 62 -3.10 -2.20 5.31
N ARG A 63 -2.87 -2.06 6.62
CA ARG A 63 -3.75 -2.65 7.64
C ARG A 63 -5.13 -2.02 7.62
N PHE A 64 -5.23 -0.71 7.45
CA PHE A 64 -6.50 -0.01 7.35
C PHE A 64 -7.31 -0.50 6.15
N ALA A 65 -6.71 -0.55 4.95
CA ALA A 65 -7.39 -0.98 3.73
C ALA A 65 -7.94 -2.41 3.84
N ILE A 66 -7.11 -3.35 4.30
CA ILE A 66 -7.50 -4.75 4.47
C ILE A 66 -8.62 -4.90 5.51
N ASP A 67 -8.54 -4.19 6.63
CA ASP A 67 -9.54 -4.25 7.70
C ASP A 67 -10.88 -3.64 7.23
N TYR A 68 -10.83 -2.54 6.47
CA TYR A 68 -12.00 -1.90 5.89
C TYR A 68 -12.70 -2.81 4.86
N MET A 69 -11.97 -3.32 3.87
CA MET A 69 -12.53 -4.26 2.87
C MET A 69 -13.05 -5.56 3.50
N SER A 70 -12.34 -6.07 4.52
CA SER A 70 -12.74 -7.29 5.21
C SER A 70 -14.05 -7.11 5.98
N ARG A 71 -14.33 -5.91 6.50
CA ARG A 71 -15.61 -5.61 7.15
C ARG A 71 -16.77 -5.66 6.16
N ASP A 72 -16.63 -5.00 5.00
CA ASP A 72 -17.66 -5.01 3.96
C ASP A 72 -17.87 -6.42 3.39
N LEU A 73 -16.79 -7.18 3.16
CA LEU A 73 -16.90 -8.57 2.72
C LEU A 73 -17.62 -9.49 3.71
N ARG A 74 -17.59 -9.19 5.01
CA ARG A 74 -18.35 -9.96 6.01
C ARG A 74 -19.85 -9.67 5.94
N LEU A 75 -20.26 -8.54 5.37
CA LEU A 75 -21.66 -8.23 5.10
C LEU A 75 -22.17 -8.92 3.84
N ALA A 76 -21.28 -9.39 2.98
CA ALA A 76 -21.62 -10.03 1.72
C ALA A 76 -22.64 -11.16 1.92
N GLY A 77 -23.74 -11.13 1.17
CA GLY A 77 -24.79 -12.14 1.24
C GLY A 77 -25.68 -12.05 2.47
N PHE A 78 -25.51 -11.04 3.32
CA PHE A 78 -26.40 -10.81 4.44
C PHE A 78 -27.81 -10.49 3.91
N THR A 79 -28.82 -11.15 4.48
CA THR A 79 -30.21 -11.04 4.08
C THR A 79 -31.11 -11.16 5.30
N GLU A 80 -32.31 -10.59 5.21
CA GLU A 80 -33.31 -10.72 6.26
C GLU A 80 -33.97 -12.11 6.21
N LEU A 81 -34.61 -12.50 7.32
CA LEU A 81 -35.39 -13.74 7.38
C LEU A 81 -36.50 -13.72 6.32
N GLY A 82 -36.44 -14.64 5.36
CA GLY A 82 -37.44 -14.80 4.31
C GLY A 82 -37.18 -13.98 3.04
N THR A 83 -36.08 -13.23 2.97
CA THR A 83 -35.59 -12.63 1.72
C THR A 83 -34.39 -13.42 1.21
N THR A 84 -34.29 -13.58 -0.12
CA THR A 84 -33.19 -14.29 -0.77
C THR A 84 -32.61 -13.37 -1.84
N LEU A 85 -31.28 -13.21 -1.83
CA LEU A 85 -30.59 -12.59 -2.97
C LEU A 85 -30.70 -13.53 -4.18
N THR A 86 -31.32 -13.05 -5.25
CA THR A 86 -31.50 -13.83 -6.49
C THR A 86 -30.24 -13.87 -7.36
N SER A 87 -29.16 -13.22 -6.93
CA SER A 87 -27.87 -13.10 -7.64
C SER A 87 -26.72 -13.50 -6.72
N ASN A 88 -25.56 -13.78 -7.31
CA ASN A 88 -24.31 -13.92 -6.57
C ASN A 88 -24.02 -12.63 -5.79
N PHE A 89 -23.69 -12.79 -4.51
CA PHE A 89 -23.50 -11.67 -3.57
C PHE A 89 -22.03 -11.24 -3.42
N VAL A 90 -21.12 -11.98 -4.04
CA VAL A 90 -19.74 -11.55 -4.28
C VAL A 90 -19.44 -11.87 -5.74
N MET A 91 -18.88 -10.89 -6.44
CA MET A 91 -18.41 -11.01 -7.82
C MET A 91 -17.15 -10.18 -8.01
N GLY A 92 -16.45 -10.41 -9.11
CA GLY A 92 -15.38 -9.52 -9.53
C GLY A 92 -15.01 -9.70 -10.99
N TRP A 93 -13.99 -8.96 -11.39
CA TRP A 93 -13.48 -8.90 -12.76
C TRP A 93 -11.96 -8.76 -12.73
N ASN A 94 -11.30 -9.51 -13.63
CA ASN A 94 -9.85 -9.44 -13.78
C ASN A 94 -9.52 -8.19 -14.62
N GLY A 95 -9.11 -7.11 -13.97
CA GLY A 95 -8.90 -5.81 -14.63
C GLY A 95 -10.16 -4.92 -14.69
N ALA A 96 -10.01 -3.63 -14.39
CA ALA A 96 -11.11 -2.68 -14.44
C ALA A 96 -11.77 -2.54 -15.83
N SER A 97 -11.04 -2.79 -16.91
CA SER A 97 -11.57 -2.75 -18.28
C SER A 97 -12.51 -3.89 -18.64
N SER A 98 -12.50 -4.99 -17.88
CA SER A 98 -13.38 -6.15 -18.09
C SER A 98 -14.66 -6.08 -17.26
N ALA A 99 -14.76 -5.13 -16.33
CA ALA A 99 -15.96 -4.88 -15.54
C ALA A 99 -17.07 -4.23 -16.40
N PRO A 100 -18.36 -4.56 -16.16
CA PRO A 100 -19.48 -3.98 -16.88
C PRO A 100 -19.48 -2.45 -16.70
N SER A 101 -19.73 -1.71 -17.78
CA SER A 101 -19.80 -0.23 -17.74
C SER A 101 -20.83 0.32 -16.74
N GLY A 102 -21.86 -0.47 -16.40
CA GLY A 102 -22.83 -0.14 -15.34
C GLY A 102 -22.37 -0.45 -13.91
N ALA A 103 -21.41 -1.36 -13.73
CA ALA A 103 -20.76 -1.61 -12.44
C ALA A 103 -19.79 -0.48 -12.10
N MET A 104 -19.19 0.15 -13.13
CA MET A 104 -18.18 1.20 -12.98
C MET A 104 -18.56 2.52 -13.69
N THR A 105 -19.52 3.28 -13.14
CA THR A 105 -19.30 4.69 -12.75
C THR A 105 -20.53 5.34 -12.11
N ALA A 106 -20.30 6.19 -11.10
CA ALA A 106 -20.75 7.58 -11.09
C ALA A 106 -19.65 8.37 -10.35
N GLY A 107 -18.98 9.30 -11.05
CA GLY A 107 -18.01 10.23 -10.45
C GLY A 107 -16.52 10.01 -10.76
N VAL A 108 -16.11 8.86 -11.30
CA VAL A 108 -14.71 8.61 -11.77
C VAL A 108 -14.76 8.18 -13.24
N PRO A 109 -14.06 8.88 -14.17
CA PRO A 109 -13.94 8.47 -15.56
C PRO A 109 -13.31 7.09 -15.73
N SER A 110 -13.79 6.30 -16.68
CA SER A 110 -13.22 4.97 -16.95
C SER A 110 -11.81 4.98 -17.52
N SER A 111 -11.32 6.14 -17.98
CA SER A 111 -9.92 6.36 -18.36
C SER A 111 -8.97 6.33 -17.17
N ASP A 112 -9.49 6.58 -15.98
CA ASP A 112 -8.69 6.79 -14.77
C ASP A 112 -8.60 5.49 -13.96
N TYR A 113 -9.22 4.41 -14.44
CA TYR A 113 -9.11 3.08 -13.82
C TYR A 113 -7.78 2.41 -14.17
N GLU A 114 -7.18 1.74 -13.20
CA GLU A 114 -5.94 1.00 -13.41
C GLU A 114 -6.21 -0.35 -14.10
N ALA A 115 -5.83 -0.45 -15.38
CA ALA A 115 -6.28 -1.50 -16.31
C ALA A 115 -5.95 -2.94 -15.88
N GLN A 116 -4.91 -3.14 -15.07
CA GLN A 116 -4.45 -4.46 -14.61
C GLN A 116 -4.92 -4.82 -13.20
N THR A 117 -5.71 -3.95 -12.57
CA THR A 117 -6.21 -4.15 -11.21
C THR A 117 -7.62 -4.70 -11.21
N ASP A 118 -7.89 -5.62 -10.30
CA ASP A 118 -9.18 -6.27 -10.22
C ASP A 118 -10.26 -5.33 -9.67
N VAL A 119 -11.51 -5.76 -9.86
CA VAL A 119 -12.69 -5.09 -9.33
C VAL A 119 -13.45 -6.06 -8.44
N LEU A 120 -13.84 -5.62 -7.25
CA LEU A 120 -14.68 -6.38 -6.32
C LEU A 120 -16.08 -5.78 -6.28
N SER A 121 -17.10 -6.61 -6.37
CA SER A 121 -18.49 -6.26 -6.08
C SER A 121 -19.03 -7.12 -4.94
N ILE A 122 -19.67 -6.47 -3.97
CA ILE A 122 -20.23 -7.07 -2.76
C ILE A 122 -21.68 -6.64 -2.68
N SER A 123 -22.61 -7.58 -2.57
CA SER A 123 -24.04 -7.28 -2.41
C SER A 123 -24.60 -7.82 -1.09
N TYR A 124 -25.48 -7.06 -0.49
CA TYR A 124 -26.18 -7.40 0.77
C TYR A 124 -27.55 -6.71 0.82
N ILE A 125 -28.43 -7.15 1.71
CA ILE A 125 -29.69 -6.50 2.01
C ILE A 125 -29.63 -5.98 3.44
N GLU A 126 -29.85 -4.69 3.66
CA GLU A 126 -29.85 -4.13 5.02
C GLU A 126 -30.98 -4.70 5.88
N PRO A 127 -30.75 -4.89 7.19
CA PRO A 127 -31.81 -5.26 8.11
C PRO A 127 -32.71 -4.05 8.41
N LEU A 128 -34.01 -4.29 8.40
CA LEU A 128 -35.13 -3.37 8.57
C LEU A 128 -35.31 -2.32 7.45
N ALA A 129 -34.69 -2.50 6.29
CA ALA A 129 -34.94 -1.70 5.08
C ALA A 129 -35.92 -2.45 4.15
N ALA A 130 -36.54 -1.74 3.21
CA ALA A 130 -37.48 -2.36 2.26
C ALA A 130 -36.76 -3.30 1.26
N ALA A 131 -36.34 -4.50 1.70
CA ALA A 131 -35.72 -5.59 0.91
C ALA A 131 -34.86 -5.11 -0.28
N THR A 132 -34.08 -4.05 -0.08
CA THR A 132 -33.32 -3.40 -1.15
C THR A 132 -31.92 -3.99 -1.15
N THR A 133 -31.46 -4.40 -2.31
CA THR A 133 -30.08 -4.87 -2.48
C THR A 133 -29.15 -3.68 -2.57
N HIS A 134 -28.23 -3.58 -1.62
CA HIS A 134 -27.10 -2.66 -1.65
C HIS A 134 -25.91 -3.34 -2.29
N THR A 135 -25.13 -2.58 -3.05
CA THR A 135 -23.91 -3.04 -3.70
C THR A 135 -22.75 -2.12 -3.38
N ILE A 136 -21.67 -2.68 -2.84
CA ILE A 136 -20.40 -2.01 -2.64
C ILE A 136 -19.42 -2.48 -3.71
N LEU A 137 -18.81 -1.52 -4.40
CA LEU A 137 -17.76 -1.74 -5.38
C LEU A 137 -16.43 -1.21 -4.89
N TYR A 138 -15.38 -2.01 -5.03
CA TYR A 138 -13.99 -1.61 -4.84
C TYR A 138 -13.21 -1.72 -6.14
N TYR A 139 -12.36 -0.75 -6.41
CA TYR A 139 -11.46 -0.71 -7.56
C TYR A 139 -10.33 0.28 -7.34
N ILE A 140 -9.28 0.19 -8.15
CA ILE A 140 -8.18 1.15 -8.15
C ILE A 140 -8.35 2.15 -9.28
N ALA A 141 -8.15 3.43 -8.97
CA ALA A 141 -8.18 4.51 -9.94
C ALA A 141 -7.20 5.62 -9.56
N GLU A 142 -6.93 6.54 -10.49
CA GLU A 142 -6.14 7.74 -10.23
C GLU A 142 -6.87 8.66 -9.22
N GLY A 143 -6.21 8.94 -8.10
CA GLY A 143 -6.69 9.83 -7.05
C GLY A 143 -6.54 11.31 -7.40
N ALA A 144 -7.05 12.19 -6.52
CA ALA A 144 -6.96 13.64 -6.74
C ALA A 144 -5.51 14.18 -6.72
N SER A 145 -4.57 13.43 -6.15
CA SER A 145 -3.14 13.74 -6.12
C SER A 145 -2.39 13.32 -7.39
N GLY A 146 -3.06 12.57 -8.29
CA GLY A 146 -2.43 11.92 -9.44
C GLY A 146 -1.76 10.58 -9.10
N GLU A 147 -1.89 10.11 -7.86
CA GLU A 147 -1.42 8.79 -7.44
C GLU A 147 -2.59 7.79 -7.43
N PRO A 148 -2.36 6.51 -7.75
CA PRO A 148 -3.39 5.47 -7.65
C PRO A 148 -3.89 5.30 -6.21
N GLY A 149 -5.20 5.13 -6.06
CA GLY A 149 -5.87 4.95 -4.78
C GLY A 149 -6.93 3.86 -4.82
N LEU A 150 -7.27 3.34 -3.64
CA LEU A 150 -8.41 2.44 -3.45
C LEU A 150 -9.69 3.25 -3.36
N PHE A 151 -10.56 3.04 -4.32
CA PHE A 151 -11.88 3.65 -4.35
C PHE A 151 -12.94 2.68 -3.87
N ARG A 152 -13.95 3.25 -3.20
CA ARG A 152 -15.20 2.57 -2.85
C ARG A 152 -16.38 3.33 -3.43
N LYS A 153 -17.32 2.59 -4.00
CA LYS A 153 -18.61 3.11 -4.43
C LYS A 153 -19.72 2.29 -3.80
N GLU A 154 -20.77 2.95 -3.36
CA GLU A 154 -21.96 2.30 -2.82
C GLU A 154 -23.15 2.66 -3.72
N ASP A 155 -23.79 1.63 -4.26
CA ASP A 155 -24.92 1.74 -5.18
C ASP A 155 -24.64 2.73 -6.34
N SER A 156 -25.48 3.76 -6.43
CA SER A 156 -25.39 4.84 -7.41
C SER A 156 -24.71 6.10 -6.85
N ALA A 157 -24.13 6.04 -5.65
CA ALA A 157 -23.41 7.16 -5.06
C ALA A 157 -22.15 7.50 -5.85
N THR A 158 -21.59 8.68 -5.57
CA THR A 158 -20.28 9.06 -6.08
C THR A 158 -19.21 8.20 -5.43
N SER A 159 -18.25 7.74 -6.24
CA SER A 159 -17.10 7.00 -5.71
C SER A 159 -16.27 7.85 -4.76
N GLN A 160 -15.75 7.23 -3.70
CA GLN A 160 -14.95 7.86 -2.67
C GLN A 160 -13.58 7.21 -2.66
N GLU A 161 -12.52 8.03 -2.68
CA GLU A 161 -11.17 7.56 -2.44
C GLU A 161 -11.01 7.27 -0.94
N LEU A 162 -10.80 6.01 -0.60
CA LEU A 162 -10.62 5.59 0.79
C LEU A 162 -9.16 5.72 1.23
N LEU A 163 -8.24 5.43 0.31
CA LEU A 163 -6.82 5.38 0.58
C LEU A 163 -6.01 5.67 -0.68
N GLU A 164 -5.12 6.65 -0.59
CA GLU A 164 -4.11 6.95 -1.59
C GLU A 164 -2.93 5.96 -1.51
N GLY A 165 -2.24 5.73 -2.62
CA GLY A 165 -1.02 4.94 -2.68
C GLY A 165 -1.27 3.43 -2.74
N VAL A 166 -2.42 3.03 -3.28
CA VAL A 166 -2.76 1.63 -3.55
C VAL A 166 -2.63 1.42 -5.05
N TYR A 167 -1.57 0.74 -5.47
CA TYR A 167 -1.15 0.64 -6.87
C TYR A 167 -1.63 -0.63 -7.56
N ASP A 168 -2.01 -1.65 -6.79
CA ASP A 168 -2.54 -2.88 -7.35
C ASP A 168 -3.51 -3.55 -6.38
N MET A 169 -4.49 -4.25 -6.94
CA MET A 169 -5.43 -5.09 -6.23
C MET A 169 -5.68 -6.33 -7.06
N GLN A 170 -5.47 -7.51 -6.46
CA GLN A 170 -5.79 -8.79 -7.08
C GLN A 170 -6.67 -9.59 -6.14
N ILE A 171 -7.65 -10.29 -6.70
CA ILE A 171 -8.68 -10.99 -5.96
C ILE A 171 -8.73 -12.43 -6.45
N ARG A 172 -8.79 -13.37 -5.50
CA ARG A 172 -8.99 -14.78 -5.78
C ARG A 172 -10.13 -15.33 -4.95
N TYR A 173 -10.92 -16.20 -5.55
CA TYR A 173 -12.11 -16.77 -4.97
C TYR A 173 -11.84 -18.21 -4.55
N GLY A 174 -12.07 -18.50 -3.28
CA GLY A 174 -11.98 -19.83 -2.71
C GLY A 174 -13.22 -20.63 -3.06
N LEU A 175 -13.03 -21.73 -3.79
CA LEU A 175 -14.10 -22.61 -4.27
C LEU A 175 -14.20 -23.87 -3.40
N ASP A 176 -15.44 -24.24 -3.09
CA ASP A 176 -15.81 -25.59 -2.70
C ASP A 176 -16.11 -26.40 -3.96
N THR A 177 -15.23 -27.34 -4.27
CA THR A 177 -15.32 -28.16 -5.48
C THR A 177 -15.87 -29.56 -5.19
N THR A 178 -16.18 -29.84 -3.93
CA THR A 178 -16.70 -31.12 -3.48
C THR A 178 -18.16 -31.27 -3.94
N SER A 179 -18.56 -32.51 -4.26
CA SER A 179 -19.91 -32.81 -4.75
C SER A 179 -20.58 -33.90 -3.89
N PRO A 180 -21.64 -33.57 -3.13
CA PRO A 180 -22.20 -32.23 -2.93
C PRO A 180 -21.24 -31.28 -2.17
N PRO A 181 -21.38 -29.94 -2.29
CA PRO A 181 -20.58 -28.98 -1.55
C PRO A 181 -20.65 -29.22 -0.04
N ASP A 182 -19.51 -29.21 0.65
CA ASP A 182 -19.38 -29.46 2.08
C ASP A 182 -19.06 -28.20 2.92
N GLY A 183 -18.99 -27.04 2.26
CA GLY A 183 -18.69 -25.74 2.83
C GLY A 183 -17.19 -25.50 3.07
N GLN A 184 -16.30 -26.39 2.62
CA GLN A 184 -14.86 -26.26 2.79
C GLN A 184 -14.19 -25.67 1.54
N LEU A 185 -13.06 -25.01 1.77
CA LEU A 185 -12.25 -24.43 0.71
C LEU A 185 -11.30 -25.49 0.14
N ASP A 186 -11.42 -25.78 -1.16
CA ASP A 186 -10.57 -26.75 -1.86
C ASP A 186 -9.51 -26.08 -2.74
N SER A 187 -9.90 -25.03 -3.44
CA SER A 187 -9.05 -24.38 -4.44
C SER A 187 -9.32 -22.87 -4.54
N TYR A 188 -8.41 -22.15 -5.20
CA TYR A 188 -8.59 -20.75 -5.53
C TYR A 188 -8.64 -20.56 -7.05
N ALA A 189 -9.49 -19.66 -7.51
CA ALA A 189 -9.60 -19.26 -8.91
C ALA A 189 -9.76 -17.73 -9.02
N ASP A 190 -9.32 -17.15 -10.12
CA ASP A 190 -9.58 -15.75 -10.48
C ASP A 190 -11.05 -15.55 -10.92
N ALA A 191 -11.48 -14.30 -11.11
CA ALA A 191 -12.87 -13.97 -11.40
C ALA A 191 -13.38 -14.54 -12.73
N ASP A 192 -12.54 -14.53 -13.77
CA ASP A 192 -12.90 -15.02 -15.10
C ASP A 192 -13.06 -16.54 -15.09
N THR A 193 -12.18 -17.25 -14.41
CA THR A 193 -12.25 -18.70 -14.23
C THR A 193 -13.53 -19.10 -13.47
N VAL A 194 -13.90 -18.36 -12.41
CA VAL A 194 -15.16 -18.62 -11.68
C VAL A 194 -16.38 -18.33 -12.54
N THR A 195 -16.36 -17.23 -13.30
CA THR A 195 -17.46 -16.80 -14.16
C THR A 195 -17.70 -17.78 -15.31
N THR A 196 -16.64 -18.15 -16.03
CA THR A 196 -16.71 -19.11 -17.15
C THR A 196 -17.16 -20.50 -16.68
N GLY A 197 -16.72 -20.93 -15.51
CA GLY A 197 -17.15 -22.19 -14.90
C GLY A 197 -18.55 -22.16 -14.27
N THR A 198 -19.22 -21.01 -14.20
CA THR A 198 -20.49 -20.82 -13.45
C THR A 198 -20.36 -21.27 -11.98
N ASN A 199 -19.16 -21.12 -11.40
CA ASN A 199 -18.81 -21.61 -10.07
C ASN A 199 -19.07 -20.59 -8.96
N TRP A 200 -19.63 -19.43 -9.30
CA TRP A 200 -19.99 -18.42 -8.31
C TRP A 200 -20.80 -18.98 -7.14
N PRO A 201 -21.80 -19.88 -7.32
CA PRO A 201 -22.53 -20.58 -6.25
C PRO A 201 -21.66 -21.27 -5.20
N ASN A 202 -20.45 -21.69 -5.58
CA ASN A 202 -19.54 -22.50 -4.77
C ASN A 202 -18.42 -21.68 -4.12
N VAL A 203 -18.42 -20.36 -4.26
CA VAL A 203 -17.40 -19.50 -3.65
C VAL A 203 -17.65 -19.37 -2.14
N VAL A 204 -16.76 -19.91 -1.31
CA VAL A 204 -16.85 -19.92 0.16
C VAL A 204 -15.90 -18.92 0.84
N ALA A 205 -14.91 -18.39 0.12
CA ALA A 205 -14.00 -17.37 0.63
C ALA A 205 -13.52 -16.42 -0.47
N VAL A 206 -13.02 -15.25 -0.07
CA VAL A 206 -12.37 -14.27 -0.94
C VAL A 206 -10.99 -13.95 -0.36
N ARG A 207 -9.96 -14.10 -1.17
CA ARG A 207 -8.61 -13.63 -0.87
C ARG A 207 -8.37 -12.33 -1.63
N ILE A 208 -7.94 -11.30 -0.92
CA ILE A 208 -7.55 -10.01 -1.50
C ILE A 208 -6.06 -9.83 -1.25
N ASP A 209 -5.33 -9.50 -2.30
CA ASP A 209 -3.96 -9.04 -2.23
C ASP A 209 -3.92 -7.57 -2.72
N LEU A 210 -3.40 -6.67 -1.88
CA LEU A 210 -3.24 -5.24 -2.17
C LEU A 210 -1.76 -4.89 -2.21
N LEU A 211 -1.37 -4.07 -3.18
CA LEU A 211 -0.04 -3.50 -3.27
C LEU A 211 -0.07 -2.02 -2.91
N LEU A 212 0.63 -1.67 -1.83
CA LEU A 212 0.74 -0.29 -1.38
C LEU A 212 2.15 0.24 -1.61
N GLY A 213 2.23 1.51 -2.02
CA GLY A 213 3.47 2.25 -2.20
C GLY A 213 3.63 3.35 -1.14
N SER A 214 4.87 3.69 -0.81
CA SER A 214 5.17 4.84 0.04
C SER A 214 4.72 6.13 -0.65
N SER A 215 4.12 7.06 0.11
CA SER A 215 3.70 8.38 -0.41
C SER A 215 4.89 9.27 -0.81
N GLU A 216 6.08 9.01 -0.25
CA GLU A 216 7.33 9.61 -0.71
C GLU A 216 8.06 8.70 -1.71
N GLY A 217 8.65 9.31 -2.74
CA GLY A 217 9.58 8.65 -3.65
C GLY A 217 11.04 8.69 -3.16
N ASN A 218 11.92 8.07 -3.95
CA ASN A 218 13.37 8.02 -3.71
C ASN A 218 13.76 7.43 -2.35
N LEU A 219 13.04 6.37 -1.97
CA LEU A 219 13.28 5.56 -0.78
C LEU A 219 13.94 4.21 -1.11
N ALA A 220 13.74 3.71 -2.33
CA ALA A 220 14.43 2.54 -2.88
C ALA A 220 15.65 2.95 -3.73
N ASP A 221 16.65 2.08 -3.81
CA ASP A 221 17.86 2.31 -4.63
C ASP A 221 17.66 1.95 -6.11
N SER A 222 16.61 1.18 -6.41
CA SER A 222 16.19 0.79 -7.76
C SER A 222 14.67 0.56 -7.79
N PRO A 223 14.02 0.66 -8.98
CA PRO A 223 12.62 0.29 -9.11
C PRO A 223 12.37 -1.13 -8.59
N MET A 224 11.37 -1.28 -7.73
CA MET A 224 11.05 -2.57 -7.11
C MET A 224 10.31 -3.46 -8.10
N SER A 225 10.72 -4.72 -8.16
CA SER A 225 9.90 -5.80 -8.72
C SER A 225 9.57 -6.77 -7.61
N LEU A 226 8.29 -7.06 -7.45
CA LEU A 226 7.81 -7.96 -6.41
C LEU A 226 7.33 -9.25 -7.07
N PRO A 227 7.61 -10.43 -6.49
CA PRO A 227 7.12 -11.72 -6.98
C PRO A 227 5.63 -11.90 -6.66
N TYR A 228 4.85 -10.85 -6.91
CA TYR A 228 3.42 -10.79 -6.78
C TYR A 228 2.82 -11.19 -8.11
N ALA A 229 2.32 -12.43 -8.20
CA ALA A 229 1.65 -12.90 -9.40
C ALA A 229 0.25 -12.27 -9.45
N ARG A 230 0.04 -11.35 -10.40
CA ARG A 230 -1.30 -10.99 -10.85
C ARG A 230 -2.04 -12.24 -11.35
N ASN A 231 -3.34 -12.13 -11.51
CA ASN A 231 -4.17 -13.25 -11.97
C ASN A 231 -3.76 -13.76 -13.37
N ASP A 232 -3.09 -12.93 -14.19
CA ASP A 232 -2.51 -13.31 -15.48
C ASP A 232 -1.11 -13.97 -15.39
N GLY A 233 -0.57 -14.14 -14.18
CA GLY A 233 0.75 -14.71 -13.91
C GLY A 233 1.92 -13.73 -14.09
N SER A 234 1.66 -12.48 -14.48
CA SER A 234 2.69 -11.44 -14.53
C SER A 234 3.07 -10.96 -13.13
N PHE A 235 4.30 -10.43 -13.01
CA PHE A 235 4.77 -9.82 -11.77
C PHE A 235 4.61 -8.31 -11.81
N PHE A 236 4.36 -7.70 -10.64
CA PHE A 236 4.47 -6.26 -10.51
C PHE A 236 5.92 -5.80 -10.73
N SER A 237 6.05 -4.75 -11.54
CA SER A 237 7.32 -4.02 -11.73
C SER A 237 7.01 -2.53 -11.69
N ALA A 238 7.65 -1.83 -10.75
CA ALA A 238 7.60 -0.38 -10.69
C ALA A 238 8.19 0.23 -11.98
N ALA A 239 7.65 1.38 -12.38
CA ALA A 239 8.11 2.06 -13.59
C ALA A 239 9.57 2.53 -13.46
N SER A 240 10.25 2.74 -14.59
CA SER A 240 11.61 3.29 -14.57
C SER A 240 11.62 4.67 -13.91
N GLY A 241 12.43 4.85 -12.86
CA GLY A 241 12.51 6.08 -12.07
C GLY A 241 11.55 6.12 -10.88
N ASP A 242 10.65 5.15 -10.76
CA ASP A 242 9.86 4.96 -9.56
C ASP A 242 10.70 4.26 -8.48
N LEU A 243 11.07 5.05 -7.47
CA LEU A 243 11.91 4.62 -6.36
C LEU A 243 11.12 4.62 -5.04
N ARG A 244 9.82 4.37 -5.08
CA ARG A 244 8.98 4.16 -3.89
C ARG A 244 9.27 2.79 -3.26
N LEU A 245 8.94 2.67 -1.97
CA LEU A 245 8.90 1.37 -1.30
C LEU A 245 7.52 0.78 -1.50
N TYR A 246 7.48 -0.47 -1.96
CA TYR A 246 6.24 -1.21 -2.16
C TYR A 246 6.13 -2.37 -1.18
N GLN A 247 4.93 -2.59 -0.66
CA GLN A 247 4.63 -3.71 0.22
C GLN A 247 3.27 -4.31 -0.11
N MET A 248 3.23 -5.64 -0.17
CA MET A 248 2.00 -6.39 -0.39
C MET A 248 1.33 -6.72 0.95
N PHE A 249 0.01 -6.58 0.98
CA PHE A 249 -0.85 -6.97 2.10
C PHE A 249 -1.88 -7.98 1.59
N SER A 250 -2.07 -9.06 2.34
CA SER A 250 -2.97 -10.14 1.95
C SER A 250 -3.96 -10.43 3.07
N THR A 251 -5.21 -10.68 2.71
CA THR A 251 -6.24 -11.18 3.63
C THR A 251 -7.09 -12.23 2.97
N THR A 252 -7.68 -13.11 3.77
CA THR A 252 -8.69 -14.06 3.32
C THR A 252 -9.90 -13.97 4.21
N VAL A 253 -11.07 -13.75 3.60
CA VAL A 253 -12.35 -13.58 4.28
C VAL A 253 -13.28 -14.72 3.87
N ALA A 254 -13.67 -15.55 4.82
CA ALA A 254 -14.70 -16.57 4.60
C ALA A 254 -16.08 -15.91 4.49
N LEU A 255 -16.87 -16.32 3.50
CA LEU A 255 -18.22 -15.84 3.23
C LEU A 255 -19.21 -16.62 4.10
N ARG A 256 -19.49 -16.12 5.29
CA ARG A 256 -20.32 -16.84 6.29
C ARG A 256 -21.77 -16.96 5.88
N ASN A 257 -22.30 -16.00 5.13
CA ASN A 257 -23.66 -16.02 4.63
C ASN A 257 -23.85 -16.97 3.41
N ARG A 258 -22.80 -17.73 3.07
CA ARG A 258 -22.80 -18.85 2.10
C ARG A 258 -23.13 -20.20 2.74
N LEU A 259 -23.02 -20.30 4.06
CA LEU A 259 -23.17 -21.57 4.78
C LEU A 259 -24.68 -21.83 5.00
N PRO A 260 -25.18 -23.03 4.67
CA PRO A 260 -26.59 -23.39 4.82
C PRO A 260 -27.08 -23.39 6.28
#